data_AF-A0A5B9VVM2-F1
#
_entry.id   AF-A0A5B9VVM2-F1
#
_cell.length_a   1.000
_cell.length_b   1.000
_cell.length_c   1.000
_cell.angle_alpha   90.00
_cell.angle_beta   90.00
_cell.angle_gamma   90.00
#
_symmetry.space_group_name_H-M   'P 1'
#
loop_
_entity.id
_entity.type
_entity.pdbx_description
1 polymer ?
#
loop_
_entity_poly.entity_id
_entity_poly.type
_entity_poly.pdbx_seq_one_letter_code
_entity_poly.pdbx_strand_id
1 'polypeptide(L)'
;MSRLLWPAAILAAAMIPIPARAESEPSGRWPVATNEEAWAHLPKALSGGGSRLPAWARATAEGLPRTTAAMLGLDRRHRTMSPLGASLRGKMRWVAADANRCEYTRATAEADLRRAGVPEAEVAALKGGPGGWAQGERDALRFARQMTVDASAVTDAQVERIKAAYGEEKLAAMVLLLAAANFQDRLVLGLGIPPEEGGPLPPVDVTFEKDSKPEVPPREKPEGRRGPDEPTAVDDPSWMEFDFDALKKGLADQKAAPGRVRVPTYQEYLAKLPEWAPRPKAPVRIKWSLVCGTYQPELAAAWSACTNAFREEAKQDRVFEESLFWIVTRTIHCFY
;
A
#
# COMPACT_ATOMS: atom_id res chain seq x y z
N MET A 1 -36.25 -38.11 2.14
CA MET A 1 -35.23 -37.09 1.83
C MET A 1 -35.16 -36.12 3.00
N SER A 2 -34.28 -36.41 3.97
CA SER A 2 -34.20 -35.71 5.25
C SER A 2 -33.34 -34.46 5.11
N ARG A 3 -33.92 -33.29 5.39
CA ARG A 3 -33.21 -31.99 5.42
C ARG A 3 -32.53 -31.85 6.78
N LEU A 4 -31.20 -31.88 6.82
CA LEU A 4 -30.43 -31.51 8.01
C LEU A 4 -30.54 -30.00 8.22
N LEU A 5 -31.19 -29.62 9.32
CA LEU A 5 -31.16 -28.28 9.89
C LEU A 5 -29.84 -28.13 10.66
N TRP A 6 -28.98 -27.21 10.21
CA TRP A 6 -27.84 -26.75 11.01
C TRP A 6 -28.35 -25.75 12.06
N PRO A 7 -28.02 -25.91 13.35
CA PRO A 7 -28.37 -24.91 14.35
C PRO A 7 -27.46 -23.69 14.19
N ALA A 8 -28.07 -22.51 14.16
CA ALA A 8 -27.39 -21.23 14.24
C ALA A 8 -26.74 -21.10 15.62
N ALA A 9 -25.44 -21.35 15.71
CA ALA A 9 -24.65 -20.98 16.88
C ALA A 9 -24.38 -19.47 16.82
N ILE A 10 -25.03 -18.73 17.72
CA ILE A 10 -24.71 -17.33 17.99
C ILE A 10 -23.33 -17.31 18.67
N LEU A 11 -22.28 -17.01 17.92
CA LEU A 11 -20.97 -16.69 18.47
C LEU A 11 -21.05 -15.29 19.09
N ALA A 12 -21.18 -15.25 20.41
CA ALA A 12 -20.89 -14.05 21.18
C ALA A 12 -19.37 -13.78 21.07
N ALA A 13 -18.99 -12.82 20.22
CA ALA A 13 -17.64 -12.32 20.17
C ALA A 13 -17.35 -11.61 21.50
N ALA A 14 -16.60 -12.26 22.38
CA ALA A 14 -16.02 -11.61 23.54
C ALA A 14 -15.07 -10.52 23.01
N MET A 15 -15.46 -9.25 23.17
CA MET A 15 -14.55 -8.13 22.93
C MET A 15 -13.46 -8.19 23.98
N ILE A 16 -12.29 -8.70 23.60
CA ILE A 16 -11.08 -8.58 24.42
C ILE A 16 -10.71 -7.09 24.39
N PRO A 17 -10.72 -6.38 25.53
CA PRO A 17 -10.27 -5.00 25.57
C PRO A 17 -8.79 -4.98 25.19
N ILE A 18 -8.48 -4.35 24.05
CA ILE A 18 -7.11 -4.03 23.69
C ILE A 18 -6.59 -3.08 24.77
N PRO A 19 -5.53 -3.43 25.52
CA PRO A 19 -4.99 -2.55 26.53
C PRO A 19 -4.60 -1.22 25.86
N ALA A 20 -5.03 -0.11 26.48
CA ALA A 20 -4.67 1.22 26.03
C ALA A 20 -3.15 1.32 25.95
N ARG A 21 -2.64 1.46 24.72
CA ARG A 21 -1.23 1.69 24.46
C ARG A 21 -0.84 2.94 25.24
N ALA A 22 0.16 2.83 26.12
CA ALA A 22 0.72 3.98 26.82
C ALA A 22 0.98 5.08 25.78
N GLU A 23 0.42 6.27 26.00
CA GLU A 23 0.66 7.45 25.17
C GLU A 23 2.16 7.76 25.25
N SER A 24 2.94 7.19 24.35
CA SER A 24 4.27 7.71 24.07
C SER A 24 4.08 9.13 23.58
N GLU A 25 4.78 10.10 24.19
CA GLU A 25 4.85 11.46 23.66
C GLU A 25 5.01 11.41 22.13
N PRO A 26 4.28 12.24 21.37
CA PRO A 26 4.38 12.21 19.92
C PRO A 26 5.85 12.38 19.55
N SER A 27 6.44 11.32 18.98
CA SER A 27 7.78 11.37 18.44
C SER A 27 7.85 12.62 17.57
N GLY A 28 8.76 13.53 17.90
CA GLY A 28 8.88 14.82 17.22
C GLY A 28 8.83 14.65 15.70
N ARG A 29 8.25 15.63 15.00
CA ARG A 29 8.09 15.60 13.54
C ARG A 29 9.43 15.25 12.88
N TRP A 30 9.41 14.31 11.94
CA TRP A 30 10.62 13.98 11.17
C TRP A 30 11.14 15.23 10.45
N PRO A 31 12.45 15.50 10.43
CA PRO A 31 13.00 16.68 9.77
C PRO A 31 12.64 16.68 8.28
N VAL A 32 12.29 17.85 7.75
CA VAL A 32 11.94 18.02 6.34
C VAL A 32 12.93 19.00 5.72
N ALA A 33 13.77 18.51 4.81
CA ALA A 33 14.74 19.34 4.07
C ALA A 33 14.04 20.40 3.23
N THR A 34 14.77 21.46 2.85
CA THR A 34 14.34 22.38 1.79
C THR A 34 14.17 21.64 0.45
N ASN A 35 13.55 22.29 -0.54
CA ASN A 35 13.37 21.66 -1.84
C ASN A 35 14.72 21.42 -2.53
N GLU A 36 15.61 22.40 -2.44
CA GLU A 36 16.95 22.39 -3.03
C GLU A 36 17.84 21.31 -2.38
N GLU A 37 17.87 21.24 -1.05
CA GLU A 37 18.60 20.20 -0.31
C GLU A 37 18.10 18.79 -0.70
N ALA A 38 16.78 18.58 -0.74
CA ALA A 38 16.23 17.30 -1.14
C ALA A 38 16.65 16.89 -2.55
N TRP A 39 16.60 17.81 -3.53
CA TRP A 39 17.07 17.54 -4.89
C TRP A 39 18.56 17.21 -4.98
N ALA A 40 19.39 17.78 -4.11
CA ALA A 40 20.82 17.49 -4.07
C ALA A 40 21.13 16.03 -3.66
N HIS A 41 20.23 15.39 -2.90
CA HIS A 41 20.36 13.98 -2.52
C HIS A 41 19.80 13.01 -3.55
N LEU A 42 18.82 13.43 -4.36
CA LEU A 42 18.16 12.54 -5.31
C LEU A 42 19.10 12.13 -6.46
N PRO A 43 18.82 10.99 -7.12
CA PRO A 43 19.48 10.65 -8.37
C PRO A 43 19.42 11.80 -9.37
N LYS A 44 20.40 11.87 -10.28
CA LYS A 44 20.46 12.92 -11.29
C LYS A 44 19.17 12.93 -12.12
N ALA A 45 18.45 14.05 -12.09
CA ALA A 45 17.27 14.23 -12.91
C ALA A 45 17.68 14.51 -14.37
N LEU A 46 17.06 13.78 -15.30
CA LEU A 46 17.15 14.02 -16.74
C LEU A 46 16.10 15.05 -17.20
N SER A 47 14.96 15.10 -16.52
CA SER A 47 13.88 16.08 -16.74
C SER A 47 13.09 16.29 -15.45
N GLY A 48 12.46 17.46 -15.30
CA GLY A 48 11.61 17.79 -14.14
C GLY A 48 12.35 18.07 -12.83
N GLY A 49 13.69 18.07 -12.85
CA GLY A 49 14.53 18.43 -11.69
C GLY A 49 14.29 19.86 -11.22
N GLY A 50 14.43 20.09 -9.91
CA GLY A 50 14.18 21.38 -9.27
C GLY A 50 12.71 21.74 -9.08
N SER A 51 11.77 20.96 -9.62
CA SER A 51 10.35 21.14 -9.35
C SER A 51 10.02 20.97 -7.86
N ARG A 52 8.86 21.49 -7.43
CA ARG A 52 8.49 21.41 -6.01
C ARG A 52 8.20 19.97 -5.60
N LEU A 53 8.91 19.48 -4.59
CA LEU A 53 8.75 18.14 -4.03
C LEU A 53 7.72 18.13 -2.89
N PRO A 54 6.92 17.06 -2.77
CA PRO A 54 6.06 16.86 -1.62
C PRO A 54 6.90 16.70 -0.34
N ALA A 55 6.34 17.07 0.81
CA ALA A 55 7.00 17.03 2.11
C ALA A 55 7.54 15.64 2.45
N TRP A 56 6.83 14.57 2.10
CA TRP A 56 7.33 13.20 2.31
C TRP A 56 8.61 12.93 1.51
N ALA A 57 8.72 13.46 0.29
CA ALA A 57 9.89 13.23 -0.54
C ALA A 57 11.09 13.99 0.03
N ARG A 58 10.87 15.23 0.48
CA ARG A 58 11.90 16.02 1.16
C ARG A 58 12.35 15.40 2.48
N ALA A 59 11.45 14.73 3.20
CA ALA A 59 11.75 14.04 4.46
C ALA A 59 12.59 12.75 4.26
N THR A 60 12.46 12.08 3.11
CA THR A 60 13.13 10.80 2.84
C THR A 60 14.32 10.89 1.88
N ALA A 61 14.50 12.01 1.17
CA ALA A 61 15.50 12.16 0.12
C ALA A 61 16.93 11.88 0.60
N GLU A 62 17.33 12.40 1.76
CA GLU A 62 18.68 12.19 2.30
C GLU A 62 18.91 10.72 2.70
N GLY A 63 18.00 10.16 3.49
CA GLY A 63 18.18 8.82 4.04
C GLY A 63 17.91 7.69 3.04
N LEU A 64 17.11 7.94 2.00
CA LEU A 64 16.60 6.94 1.05
C LEU A 64 16.45 7.56 -0.35
N PRO A 65 17.53 8.05 -0.99
CA PRO A 65 17.42 8.86 -2.21
C PRO A 65 16.85 8.12 -3.41
N ARG A 66 17.29 6.89 -3.70
CA ARG A 66 16.78 6.11 -4.84
C ARG A 66 15.37 5.59 -4.56
N THR A 67 15.08 5.22 -3.31
CA THR A 67 13.72 4.85 -2.90
C THR A 67 12.78 6.02 -3.06
N THR A 68 13.18 7.22 -2.63
CA THR A 68 12.39 8.45 -2.77
C THR A 68 12.11 8.74 -4.25
N ALA A 69 13.12 8.65 -5.11
CA ALA A 69 12.97 8.80 -6.55
C ALA A 69 12.02 7.77 -7.17
N ALA A 70 12.18 6.49 -6.81
CA ALA A 70 11.30 5.42 -7.28
C ALA A 70 9.85 5.62 -6.78
N MET A 71 9.68 6.11 -5.55
CA MET A 71 8.38 6.38 -4.95
C MET A 71 7.68 7.59 -5.59
N LEU A 72 8.41 8.63 -6.02
CA LEU A 72 7.87 9.69 -6.87
C LEU A 72 7.30 9.11 -8.18
N GLY A 73 8.04 8.19 -8.81
CA GLY A 73 7.58 7.48 -10.01
C GLY A 73 6.36 6.59 -9.77
N LEU A 74 6.27 5.96 -8.60
CA LEU A 74 5.11 5.17 -8.15
C LEU A 74 3.88 6.06 -7.90
N ASP A 75 4.02 7.13 -7.12
CA ASP A 75 2.95 8.09 -6.82
C ASP A 75 2.36 8.67 -8.11
N ARG A 76 3.22 9.14 -9.02
CA ARG A 76 2.80 9.66 -10.33
C ARG A 76 1.96 8.65 -11.09
N ARG A 77 2.44 7.41 -11.25
CA ARG A 77 1.73 6.37 -12.01
C ARG A 77 0.37 6.02 -11.41
N HIS A 78 0.26 5.90 -10.09
CA HIS A 78 -1.05 5.67 -9.45
C HIS A 78 -2.00 6.85 -9.65
N ARG A 79 -1.49 8.08 -9.65
CA ARG A 79 -2.31 9.30 -9.76
C ARG A 79 -2.67 9.68 -11.18
N THR A 80 -1.91 9.25 -12.19
CA THR A 80 -2.12 9.66 -13.60
C THR A 80 -2.39 8.50 -14.56
N MET A 81 -1.86 7.30 -14.32
CA MET A 81 -1.87 6.18 -15.27
C MET A 81 -2.78 5.01 -14.89
N SER A 82 -3.40 5.04 -13.71
CA SER A 82 -4.37 4.01 -13.31
C SER A 82 -5.57 3.96 -14.27
N PRO A 83 -6.00 2.76 -14.73
CA PRO A 83 -7.13 2.58 -15.67
C PRO A 83 -8.51 2.79 -15.04
N LEU A 84 -8.59 3.13 -13.75
CA LEU A 84 -9.86 3.38 -13.05
C LEU A 84 -10.51 4.72 -13.42
N GLY A 85 -9.81 5.58 -14.16
CA GLY A 85 -10.23 6.96 -14.41
C GLY A 85 -9.96 7.87 -13.21
N ALA A 86 -9.86 9.17 -13.46
CA ALA A 86 -9.39 10.14 -12.46
C ALA A 86 -10.34 10.31 -11.27
N SER A 87 -11.65 10.32 -11.53
CA SER A 87 -12.67 10.44 -10.49
C SER A 87 -12.66 9.23 -9.54
N LEU A 88 -12.86 8.01 -10.06
CA LEU A 88 -12.91 6.81 -9.22
C LEU A 88 -11.61 6.56 -8.45
N ARG A 89 -10.42 6.71 -9.08
CA ARG A 89 -9.15 6.53 -8.35
C ARG A 89 -8.94 7.58 -7.26
N GLY A 90 -9.36 8.82 -7.50
CA GLY A 90 -9.32 9.89 -6.49
C GLY A 90 -10.22 9.57 -5.30
N LYS A 91 -11.46 9.14 -5.55
CA LYS A 91 -12.43 8.78 -4.50
C LYS A 91 -11.96 7.59 -3.68
N MET A 92 -11.44 6.55 -4.32
CA MET A 92 -10.91 5.37 -3.62
C MET A 92 -9.71 5.72 -2.74
N ARG A 93 -8.78 6.57 -3.23
CA ARG A 93 -7.66 7.08 -2.42
C ARG A 93 -8.15 7.92 -1.24
N TRP A 94 -9.15 8.77 -1.45
CA TRP A 94 -9.75 9.55 -0.37
C TRP A 94 -10.37 8.65 0.70
N VAL A 95 -11.13 7.62 0.31
CA VAL A 95 -11.73 6.65 1.26
C VAL A 95 -10.67 5.89 2.04
N ALA A 96 -9.58 5.48 1.40
CA ALA A 96 -8.46 4.83 2.10
C ALA A 96 -7.80 5.78 3.11
N ALA A 97 -7.51 7.02 2.69
CA ALA A 97 -6.90 8.03 3.54
C ALA A 97 -7.80 8.40 4.73
N ASP A 98 -9.12 8.50 4.52
CA ASP A 98 -10.09 8.75 5.59
C ASP A 98 -10.15 7.60 6.60
N ALA A 99 -10.19 6.36 6.12
CA ALA A 99 -10.17 5.18 6.96
C ALA A 99 -8.86 5.06 7.78
N ASN A 100 -7.73 5.46 7.20
CA ASN A 100 -6.43 5.54 7.88
C ASN A 100 -6.26 6.81 8.74
N ARG A 101 -7.20 7.76 8.69
CA ARG A 101 -7.13 9.08 9.34
C ARG A 101 -5.90 9.90 8.92
N CYS A 102 -5.46 9.77 7.67
CA CYS A 102 -4.35 10.54 7.12
C CYS A 102 -4.86 11.84 6.48
N GLU A 103 -4.75 12.98 7.19
CA GLU A 103 -5.19 14.29 6.67
C GLU A 103 -4.42 14.71 5.42
N TYR A 104 -3.11 14.45 5.39
CA TYR A 104 -2.25 14.82 4.27
C TYR A 104 -2.71 14.18 2.95
N THR A 105 -2.94 12.86 2.94
CA THR A 105 -3.32 12.15 1.72
C THR A 105 -4.79 12.32 1.40
N ARG A 106 -5.67 12.57 2.39
CA ARG A 106 -7.04 13.06 2.15
C ARG A 106 -7.03 14.36 1.37
N ALA A 107 -6.28 15.36 1.84
CA ALA A 107 -6.17 16.64 1.15
C ALA A 107 -5.62 16.47 -0.28
N THR A 108 -4.61 15.61 -0.45
CA THR A 108 -4.05 15.28 -1.77
C THR A 108 -5.08 14.65 -2.71
N ALA A 109 -5.88 13.69 -2.21
CA ALA A 109 -6.94 13.06 -2.98
C ALA A 109 -8.05 14.06 -3.34
N GLU A 110 -8.44 14.96 -2.43
CA GLU A 110 -9.39 16.04 -2.74
C GLU A 110 -8.86 16.98 -3.83
N ALA A 111 -7.58 17.37 -3.74
CA ALA A 111 -6.96 18.22 -4.77
C ALA A 111 -6.89 17.51 -6.13
N ASP A 112 -6.62 16.20 -6.17
CA ASP A 112 -6.67 15.40 -7.40
C ASP A 112 -8.09 15.31 -7.97
N LEU A 113 -9.12 15.16 -7.14
CA LEU A 113 -10.52 15.16 -7.57
C LEU A 113 -10.91 16.50 -8.20
N ARG A 114 -10.51 17.62 -7.59
CA ARG A 114 -10.73 18.97 -8.15
C ARG A 114 -10.04 19.13 -9.50
N ARG A 115 -8.76 18.73 -9.60
CA ARG A 115 -8.00 18.76 -10.87
C ARG A 115 -8.63 17.89 -11.95
N ALA A 116 -9.30 16.80 -11.56
CA ALA A 116 -10.04 15.93 -12.47
C ALA A 116 -11.42 16.49 -12.89
N GLY A 117 -11.81 17.68 -12.41
CA GLY A 117 -13.09 18.30 -12.72
C GLY A 117 -14.28 17.71 -11.95
N VAL A 118 -14.03 16.96 -10.87
CA VAL A 118 -15.12 16.43 -10.02
C VAL A 118 -15.77 17.61 -9.28
N PRO A 119 -17.10 17.81 -9.38
CA PRO A 119 -17.78 18.93 -8.73
C PRO A 119 -17.61 18.92 -7.20
N GLU A 120 -17.50 20.10 -6.57
CA GLU A 120 -17.40 20.21 -5.10
C GLU A 120 -18.57 19.55 -4.37
N ALA A 121 -19.78 19.60 -4.94
CA ALA A 121 -20.95 18.93 -4.37
C ALA A 121 -20.76 17.40 -4.29
N GLU A 122 -20.07 16.81 -5.27
CA GLU A 122 -19.76 15.38 -5.31
C GLU A 122 -18.65 15.02 -4.33
N VAL A 123 -17.63 15.89 -4.20
CA VAL A 123 -16.59 15.74 -3.16
C VAL A 123 -17.21 15.86 -1.76
N ALA A 124 -18.15 16.80 -1.55
CA ALA A 124 -18.88 16.92 -0.29
C ALA A 124 -19.73 15.67 0.01
N ALA A 125 -20.41 15.12 -1.00
CA ALA A 125 -21.18 13.88 -0.86
C ALA A 125 -20.30 12.67 -0.51
N LEU A 126 -19.09 12.58 -1.09
CA LEU A 126 -18.09 11.58 -0.73
C LEU A 126 -17.72 11.66 0.76
N LYS A 127 -17.46 12.89 1.25
CA LYS A 127 -17.12 13.19 2.65
C LYS A 127 -18.27 12.90 3.63
N GLY A 128 -19.51 12.98 3.17
CA GLY A 128 -20.71 12.59 3.93
C GLY A 128 -20.83 11.09 4.19
N GLY A 129 -19.92 10.26 3.64
CA GLY A 129 -19.85 8.84 3.90
C GLY A 129 -20.77 7.98 3.01
N PRO A 130 -20.93 6.67 3.33
CA PRO A 130 -21.54 5.69 2.43
C PRO A 130 -22.95 6.01 1.95
N GLY A 131 -23.72 6.84 2.67
CA GLY A 131 -25.05 7.28 2.28
C GLY A 131 -25.06 8.14 1.01
N GLY A 132 -24.07 9.04 0.88
CA GLY A 132 -23.95 10.00 -0.21
C GLY A 132 -23.20 9.50 -1.45
N TRP A 133 -22.63 8.29 -1.42
CA TRP A 133 -21.86 7.76 -2.54
C TRP A 133 -22.73 7.45 -3.75
N ALA A 134 -22.25 7.82 -4.95
CA ALA A 134 -22.93 7.54 -6.20
C ALA A 134 -23.20 6.03 -6.36
N GLN A 135 -24.41 5.67 -6.83
CA GLN A 135 -24.85 4.27 -6.89
C GLN A 135 -23.89 3.39 -7.70
N GLY A 136 -23.40 3.88 -8.84
CA GLY A 136 -22.49 3.15 -9.74
C GLY A 136 -21.07 2.95 -9.20
N GLU A 137 -20.69 3.60 -8.10
CA GLU A 137 -19.34 3.49 -7.51
C GLU A 137 -19.37 2.94 -6.07
N ARG A 138 -20.56 2.84 -5.47
CA ARG A 138 -20.74 2.51 -4.05
C ARG A 138 -20.05 1.21 -3.66
N ASP A 139 -20.12 0.19 -4.51
CA ASP A 139 -19.47 -1.09 -4.24
C ASP A 139 -17.93 -0.98 -4.30
N ALA A 140 -17.38 -0.23 -5.25
CA ALA A 140 -15.93 0.03 -5.32
C ALA A 140 -15.43 0.85 -4.11
N LEU A 141 -16.21 1.82 -3.64
CA LEU A 141 -15.85 2.62 -2.46
C LEU A 141 -16.01 1.83 -1.14
N ARG A 142 -17.01 0.95 -1.04
CA ARG A 142 -17.12 -0.01 0.07
C ARG A 142 -15.95 -0.99 0.07
N PHE A 143 -15.60 -1.50 -1.11
CA PHE A 143 -14.43 -2.34 -1.29
C PHE A 143 -13.14 -1.63 -0.88
N ALA A 144 -12.96 -0.36 -1.28
CA ALA A 144 -11.83 0.48 -0.86
C ALA A 144 -11.73 0.59 0.66
N ARG A 145 -12.83 0.92 1.33
CA ARG A 145 -12.87 1.01 2.79
C ARG A 145 -12.54 -0.33 3.44
N GLN A 146 -13.16 -1.42 2.98
CA GLN A 146 -12.94 -2.77 3.52
C GLN A 146 -11.48 -3.19 3.36
N MET A 147 -10.89 -3.05 2.18
CA MET A 147 -9.48 -3.34 1.91
C MET A 147 -8.51 -2.54 2.78
N THR A 148 -8.91 -1.36 3.26
CA THR A 148 -8.09 -0.54 4.17
C THR A 148 -8.24 -0.97 5.62
N VAL A 149 -9.46 -1.27 6.09
CA VAL A 149 -9.72 -1.55 7.52
C VAL A 149 -9.61 -3.03 7.89
N ASP A 150 -9.97 -3.92 6.98
CA ASP A 150 -10.00 -5.38 7.17
C ASP A 150 -10.10 -6.09 5.81
N ALA A 151 -8.96 -6.16 5.12
CA ALA A 151 -8.85 -6.81 3.81
C ALA A 151 -9.15 -8.32 3.87
N SER A 152 -8.95 -8.95 5.03
CA SER A 152 -9.14 -10.39 5.22
C SER A 152 -10.62 -10.79 5.12
N ALA A 153 -11.53 -9.91 5.55
CA ALA A 153 -12.97 -10.12 5.47
C ALA A 153 -13.57 -9.85 4.07
N VAL A 154 -12.75 -9.52 3.05
CA VAL A 154 -13.23 -9.42 1.68
C VAL A 154 -13.64 -10.80 1.17
N THR A 155 -14.94 -10.95 0.90
CA THR A 155 -15.57 -12.19 0.44
C THR A 155 -15.46 -12.40 -1.07
N ASP A 156 -15.52 -13.65 -1.51
CA ASP A 156 -15.53 -13.99 -2.94
C ASP A 156 -16.74 -13.36 -3.66
N ALA A 157 -17.90 -13.33 -3.00
CA ALA A 157 -19.11 -12.70 -3.56
C ALA A 157 -18.94 -11.19 -3.80
N GLN A 158 -18.21 -10.48 -2.92
CA GLN A 158 -17.86 -9.07 -3.15
C GLN A 158 -16.92 -8.96 -4.35
N VAL A 159 -15.89 -9.80 -4.43
CA VAL A 159 -14.94 -9.77 -5.55
C VAL A 159 -15.63 -10.08 -6.87
N GLU A 160 -16.54 -11.05 -6.92
CA GLU A 160 -17.33 -11.36 -8.12
C GLU A 160 -18.20 -10.17 -8.57
N ARG A 161 -18.82 -9.43 -7.64
CA ARG A 161 -19.59 -8.22 -7.99
C ARG A 161 -18.71 -7.13 -8.59
N ILE A 162 -17.53 -6.88 -8.00
CA ILE A 162 -16.58 -5.91 -8.53
C ILE A 162 -16.05 -6.37 -9.90
N LYS A 163 -15.72 -7.65 -10.04
CA LYS A 163 -15.26 -8.24 -11.31
C LYS A 163 -16.34 -8.15 -12.39
N ALA A 164 -17.61 -8.37 -12.07
CA ALA A 164 -18.72 -8.22 -13.00
C ALA A 164 -18.90 -6.76 -13.46
N ALA A 165 -18.72 -5.80 -12.55
CA ALA A 165 -18.89 -4.37 -12.86
C ALA A 165 -17.70 -3.75 -13.60
N TYR A 166 -16.47 -4.18 -13.30
CA TYR A 166 -15.25 -3.50 -13.75
C TYR A 166 -14.29 -4.39 -14.57
N GLY A 167 -14.44 -5.71 -14.52
CA GLY A 167 -13.51 -6.68 -15.10
C GLY A 167 -12.29 -6.96 -14.22
N GLU A 168 -11.56 -8.04 -14.54
CA GLU A 168 -10.37 -8.47 -13.78
C GLU A 168 -9.25 -7.42 -13.79
N GLU A 169 -9.05 -6.75 -14.92
CA GLU A 169 -7.99 -5.75 -15.07
C GLU A 169 -8.17 -4.58 -14.11
N LYS A 170 -9.38 -4.00 -14.06
CA LYS A 170 -9.68 -2.90 -13.14
C LYS A 170 -9.76 -3.37 -11.69
N LEU A 171 -10.23 -4.58 -11.42
CA LEU A 171 -10.16 -5.16 -10.08
C LEU A 171 -8.71 -5.23 -9.58
N ALA A 172 -7.76 -5.71 -10.41
CA ALA A 172 -6.34 -5.70 -10.06
C ALA A 172 -5.81 -4.27 -9.86
N ALA A 173 -6.24 -3.30 -10.68
CA ALA A 173 -5.91 -1.88 -10.50
C ALA A 173 -6.41 -1.32 -9.17
N MET A 174 -7.62 -1.69 -8.74
CA MET A 174 -8.20 -1.30 -7.46
C MET A 174 -7.34 -1.80 -6.30
N VAL A 175 -6.97 -3.09 -6.33
CA VAL A 175 -6.14 -3.68 -5.26
C VAL A 175 -4.77 -3.00 -5.19
N LEU A 176 -4.10 -2.81 -6.33
CA LEU A 176 -2.79 -2.12 -6.36
C LEU A 176 -2.88 -0.66 -5.93
N LEU A 177 -3.93 0.07 -6.34
CA LEU A 177 -4.17 1.44 -5.90
C LEU A 177 -4.33 1.52 -4.38
N LEU A 178 -5.11 0.61 -3.80
CA LEU A 178 -5.37 0.59 -2.37
C LEU A 178 -4.13 0.15 -1.58
N ALA A 179 -3.34 -0.79 -2.10
CA ALA A 179 -2.04 -1.15 -1.52
C ALA A 179 -1.09 0.06 -1.49
N ALA A 180 -0.95 0.78 -2.60
CA ALA A 180 -0.12 1.97 -2.69
C ALA A 180 -0.63 3.12 -1.80
N ALA A 181 -1.94 3.35 -1.75
CA ALA A 181 -2.54 4.35 -0.87
C ALA A 181 -2.29 4.03 0.60
N ASN A 182 -2.53 2.79 1.01
CA ASN A 182 -2.30 2.32 2.38
C ASN A 182 -0.84 2.40 2.81
N PHE A 183 0.08 2.11 1.89
CA PHE A 183 1.51 2.29 2.09
C PHE A 183 1.87 3.77 2.28
N GLN A 184 1.42 4.64 1.38
CA GLN A 184 1.69 6.09 1.43
C GLN A 184 1.12 6.73 2.70
N ASP A 185 -0.11 6.38 3.08
CA ASP A 185 -0.76 6.88 4.30
C ASP A 185 0.07 6.54 5.54
N ARG A 186 0.51 5.27 5.66
CA ARG A 186 1.32 4.80 6.79
C ARG A 186 2.70 5.45 6.82
N LEU A 187 3.33 5.66 5.67
CA LEU A 187 4.58 6.40 5.61
C LEU A 187 4.40 7.83 6.12
N VAL A 188 3.42 8.56 5.59
CA VAL A 188 3.18 9.95 5.97
C VAL A 188 2.80 10.08 7.44
N LEU A 189 1.94 9.20 7.95
CA LEU A 189 1.59 9.13 9.37
C LEU A 189 2.81 8.82 10.24
N GLY A 190 3.65 7.86 9.82
CA GLY A 190 4.87 7.48 10.54
C GLY A 190 5.93 8.58 10.57
N LEU A 191 6.01 9.41 9.53
CA LEU A 191 6.91 10.57 9.49
C LEU A 191 6.38 11.77 10.29
N GLY A 192 5.08 11.82 10.59
CA GLY A 192 4.47 12.94 11.33
C GLY A 192 4.59 14.29 10.61
N ILE A 193 4.67 14.29 9.28
CA ILE A 193 4.93 15.50 8.48
C ILE A 193 3.64 16.29 8.20
N PRO A 194 3.72 17.64 8.19
CA PRO A 194 2.58 18.48 7.82
C PRO A 194 2.34 18.49 6.30
N PRO A 195 1.12 18.84 5.85
CA PRO A 195 0.86 19.20 4.45
C PRO A 195 1.76 20.34 3.95
N GLU A 196 1.94 20.43 2.63
CA GLU A 196 2.71 21.51 2.02
C GLU A 196 2.06 22.88 2.23
N GLU A 197 2.90 23.90 2.40
CA GLU A 197 2.47 25.29 2.32
C GLU A 197 1.82 25.58 0.94
N GLY A 198 0.66 26.22 0.91
CA GLY A 198 -0.09 26.42 -0.35
C GLY A 198 -0.83 25.18 -0.86
N GLY A 199 -0.82 24.08 -0.09
CA GLY A 199 -1.68 22.91 -0.31
C GLY A 199 -1.09 21.82 -1.20
N PRO A 200 -1.86 20.74 -1.42
CA PRO A 200 -1.34 19.51 -2.02
C PRO A 200 -0.90 19.66 -3.48
N LEU A 201 0.33 19.23 -3.75
CA LEU A 201 0.96 19.33 -5.06
C LEU A 201 0.35 18.36 -6.08
N PRO A 202 0.38 18.67 -7.39
CA PRO A 202 0.16 17.68 -8.43
C PRO A 202 1.24 16.58 -8.36
N PRO A 203 1.04 15.44 -9.03
CA PRO A 203 2.07 14.41 -9.13
C PRO A 203 3.33 14.98 -9.80
N VAL A 204 4.50 14.69 -9.24
CA VAL A 204 5.78 15.19 -9.76
C VAL A 204 6.11 14.47 -11.06
N ASP A 205 6.31 15.23 -12.14
CA ASP A 205 6.71 14.70 -13.45
C ASP A 205 8.23 14.80 -13.62
N VAL A 206 8.93 13.77 -13.16
CA VAL A 206 10.41 13.70 -13.16
C VAL A 206 10.86 12.40 -13.79
N THR A 207 11.95 12.46 -14.56
CA THR A 207 12.70 11.29 -15.01
C THR A 207 14.12 11.34 -14.45
N PHE A 208 14.59 10.24 -13.89
CA PHE A 208 15.91 10.10 -13.30
C PHE A 208 16.84 9.27 -14.20
N GLU A 209 18.14 9.57 -14.13
CA GLU A 209 19.18 8.78 -14.79
C GLU A 209 19.31 7.41 -14.10
N LYS A 210 19.12 6.34 -14.87
CA LYS A 210 19.01 4.96 -14.36
C LYS A 210 20.23 4.49 -13.55
N ASP A 211 21.42 4.90 -13.97
CA ASP A 211 22.69 4.46 -13.37
C ASP A 211 23.18 5.41 -12.27
N SER A 212 22.43 6.47 -11.96
CA SER A 212 22.77 7.39 -10.89
C SER A 212 22.60 6.72 -9.52
N LYS A 213 23.69 6.72 -8.75
CA LYS A 213 23.78 6.11 -7.41
C LYS A 213 24.23 7.18 -6.41
N PRO A 214 23.31 8.05 -5.95
CA PRO A 214 23.62 9.00 -4.90
C PRO A 214 24.11 8.28 -3.64
N GLU A 215 24.90 8.98 -2.84
CA GLU A 215 25.40 8.48 -1.57
C GLU A 215 24.24 8.26 -0.59
N VAL A 216 24.26 7.13 0.12
CA VAL A 216 23.28 6.81 1.16
C VAL A 216 24.02 6.89 2.49
N PRO A 217 23.59 7.77 3.43
CA PRO A 217 24.22 7.87 4.73
C PRO A 217 24.28 6.50 5.44
N PRO A 218 25.36 6.21 6.17
CA PRO A 218 25.46 4.98 6.95
C PRO A 218 24.33 4.91 7.98
N ARG A 219 23.82 3.71 8.24
CA ARG A 219 22.82 3.49 9.29
C ARG A 219 23.52 3.36 10.63
N GLU A 220 23.22 4.27 11.53
CA GLU A 220 23.72 4.22 12.89
C GLU A 220 22.80 3.38 13.77
N LYS A 221 23.39 2.49 14.58
CA LYS A 221 22.64 1.80 15.62
C LYS A 221 22.35 2.81 16.72
N PRO A 222 21.10 2.94 17.21
CA PRO A 222 20.81 3.83 18.32
C PRO A 222 21.69 3.49 19.53
N GLU A 223 22.53 4.44 19.95
CA GLU A 223 23.41 4.24 21.10
C GLU A 223 22.61 4.05 22.39
N GLY A 224 23.11 3.19 23.28
CA GLY A 224 22.55 3.00 24.62
C GLY A 224 21.15 2.37 24.66
N ARG A 225 20.52 2.05 23.52
CA ARG A 225 19.24 1.34 23.50
C ARG A 225 19.47 -0.16 23.63
N ARG A 226 19.37 -0.66 24.87
CA ARG A 226 19.18 -2.09 25.09
C ARG A 226 17.79 -2.48 24.56
N GLY A 227 17.72 -3.48 23.69
CA GLY A 227 16.44 -4.08 23.32
C GLY A 227 15.74 -4.66 24.55
N PRO A 228 14.43 -4.94 24.48
CA PRO A 228 13.78 -5.73 25.53
C PRO A 228 14.52 -7.06 25.69
N ASP A 229 14.53 -7.62 26.90
CA ASP A 229 15.04 -8.97 27.10
C ASP A 229 14.25 -9.94 26.23
N GLU A 230 14.96 -10.83 25.54
CA GLU A 230 14.32 -11.82 24.69
C GLU A 230 13.45 -12.74 25.56
N PRO A 231 12.15 -12.90 25.24
CA PRO A 231 11.31 -13.80 26.00
C PRO A 231 11.81 -15.24 25.83
N THR A 232 11.94 -15.97 26.94
CA THR A 232 12.39 -17.38 26.93
C THR A 232 11.28 -18.35 26.53
N ALA A 233 10.02 -17.88 26.48
CA ALA A 233 8.85 -18.62 26.03
C ALA A 233 7.86 -17.68 25.33
N VAL A 234 7.09 -18.22 24.39
CA VAL A 234 5.94 -17.53 23.80
C VAL A 234 4.71 -17.88 24.65
N ASP A 235 4.21 -16.90 25.40
CA ASP A 235 3.06 -17.05 26.31
C ASP A 235 1.82 -16.28 25.84
N ASP A 236 1.91 -15.59 24.70
CA ASP A 236 0.78 -14.86 24.11
C ASP A 236 -0.32 -15.87 23.68
N PRO A 237 -1.52 -15.84 24.31
CA PRO A 237 -2.59 -16.78 24.02
C PRO A 237 -3.02 -16.77 22.56
N SER A 238 -2.92 -15.64 21.89
CA SER A 238 -3.24 -15.55 20.47
C SER A 238 -2.22 -16.33 19.64
N TRP A 239 -0.93 -16.31 19.99
CA TRP A 239 0.11 -17.06 19.27
C TRP A 239 0.04 -18.57 19.53
N MET A 240 -0.62 -18.97 20.62
CA MET A 240 -0.89 -20.35 20.96
C MET A 240 -2.26 -20.86 20.47
N GLU A 241 -3.08 -20.02 19.83
CA GLU A 241 -4.46 -20.37 19.42
C GLU A 241 -4.51 -21.51 18.38
N PHE A 242 -3.49 -21.64 17.55
CA PHE A 242 -3.40 -22.66 16.51
C PHE A 242 -2.05 -23.37 16.57
N ASP A 243 -2.08 -24.69 16.50
CA ASP A 243 -0.89 -25.51 16.42
C ASP A 243 -0.33 -25.59 14.99
N PHE A 244 0.80 -26.28 14.84
CA PHE A 244 1.46 -26.45 13.56
C PHE A 244 0.58 -27.18 12.52
N ASP A 245 -0.27 -28.11 12.96
CA ASP A 245 -1.14 -28.86 12.07
C ASP A 245 -2.30 -28.00 11.55
N ALA A 246 -2.87 -27.14 12.39
CA ALA A 246 -3.86 -26.14 11.99
C ALA A 246 -3.28 -25.17 10.96
N LEU A 247 -2.06 -24.68 11.16
CA LEU A 247 -1.36 -23.82 10.19
C LEU A 247 -1.13 -24.53 8.86
N LYS A 248 -0.63 -25.77 8.90
CA LYS A 248 -0.39 -26.58 7.71
C LYS A 248 -1.68 -26.84 6.94
N LYS A 249 -2.78 -27.12 7.64
CA LYS A 249 -4.11 -27.28 7.05
C LYS A 249 -4.59 -25.99 6.39
N GLY A 250 -4.50 -24.85 7.09
CA GLY A 250 -4.89 -23.55 6.54
C GLY A 250 -4.14 -23.21 5.25
N LEU A 251 -2.82 -23.45 5.22
CA LEU A 251 -2.01 -23.25 4.02
C LEU A 251 -2.38 -24.22 2.89
N ALA A 252 -2.73 -25.47 3.20
CA ALA A 252 -3.18 -26.44 2.21
C ALA A 252 -4.54 -26.03 1.60
N ASP A 253 -5.48 -25.59 2.44
CA ASP A 253 -6.79 -25.10 2.01
C ASP A 253 -6.64 -23.86 1.12
N GLN A 254 -5.77 -22.91 1.50
CA GLN A 254 -5.46 -21.72 0.69
C GLN A 254 -4.83 -22.08 -0.65
N LYS A 255 -3.93 -23.07 -0.70
CA LYS A 255 -3.33 -23.55 -1.95
C LYS A 255 -4.35 -24.21 -2.87
N ALA A 256 -5.35 -24.88 -2.31
CA ALA A 256 -6.42 -25.56 -3.03
C ALA A 256 -7.54 -24.59 -3.48
N ALA A 257 -7.68 -23.44 -2.81
CA ALA A 257 -8.72 -22.47 -3.13
C ALA A 257 -8.60 -21.97 -4.58
N PRO A 258 -9.74 -21.86 -5.31
CA PRO A 258 -9.74 -21.29 -6.65
C PRO A 258 -9.30 -19.82 -6.59
N GLY A 259 -8.54 -19.40 -7.60
CA GLY A 259 -8.15 -17.99 -7.74
C GLY A 259 -9.37 -17.10 -8.02
N ARG A 260 -9.43 -15.93 -7.39
CA ARG A 260 -10.47 -14.92 -7.62
C ARG A 260 -10.39 -14.24 -9.00
N VAL A 261 -9.22 -14.32 -9.62
CA VAL A 261 -8.94 -13.92 -11.00
C VAL A 261 -8.08 -15.00 -11.66
N ARG A 262 -8.09 -15.06 -12.99
CA ARG A 262 -7.17 -15.93 -13.73
C ARG A 262 -5.72 -15.54 -13.40
N VAL A 263 -4.87 -16.54 -13.17
CA VAL A 263 -3.42 -16.34 -13.04
C VAL A 263 -2.78 -16.42 -14.43
N PRO A 264 -2.16 -15.33 -14.93
CA PRO A 264 -1.49 -15.34 -16.22
C PRO A 264 -0.22 -16.21 -16.21
N THR A 265 0.18 -16.66 -17.38
CA THR A 265 1.45 -17.36 -17.59
C THR A 265 2.64 -16.40 -17.54
N TYR A 266 3.83 -16.94 -17.33
CA TYR A 266 5.06 -16.14 -17.38
C TYR A 266 5.31 -15.48 -18.75
N GLN A 267 4.88 -16.11 -19.85
CA GLN A 267 5.00 -15.53 -21.19
C GLN A 267 4.05 -14.33 -21.39
N GLU A 268 2.81 -14.42 -20.90
CA GLU A 268 1.88 -13.28 -20.90
C GLU A 268 2.43 -12.11 -20.06
N TYR A 269 3.04 -12.41 -18.91
CA TYR A 269 3.73 -11.41 -18.08
C TYR A 269 4.87 -10.73 -18.84
N LEU A 270 5.77 -11.51 -19.48
CA LEU A 270 6.89 -10.94 -20.22
C LEU A 270 6.44 -10.08 -21.41
N ALA A 271 5.37 -10.48 -22.09
CA ALA A 271 4.82 -9.75 -23.23
C ALA A 271 4.27 -8.37 -22.85
N LYS A 272 3.90 -8.17 -21.58
CA LYS A 272 3.34 -6.91 -21.08
C LYS A 272 4.31 -6.09 -20.24
N LEU A 273 5.51 -6.58 -19.99
CA LEU A 273 6.49 -5.87 -19.16
C LEU A 273 6.85 -4.52 -19.81
N PRO A 274 6.78 -3.39 -19.09
CA PRO A 274 7.15 -2.10 -19.64
C PRO A 274 8.61 -2.07 -20.10
N GLU A 275 8.90 -1.33 -21.17
CA GLU A 275 10.25 -1.23 -21.73
C GLU A 275 11.28 -0.71 -20.71
N TRP A 276 10.86 0.22 -19.85
CA TRP A 276 11.72 0.80 -18.82
C TRP A 276 12.01 -0.17 -17.66
N ALA A 277 11.19 -1.21 -17.48
CA ALA A 277 11.30 -2.12 -16.37
C ALA A 277 12.38 -3.19 -16.63
N PRO A 278 13.23 -3.52 -15.63
CA PRO A 278 14.24 -4.54 -15.81
C PRO A 278 13.59 -5.91 -16.04
N ARG A 279 14.06 -6.63 -17.07
CA ARG A 279 13.62 -8.01 -17.30
C ARG A 279 14.12 -8.92 -16.17
N PRO A 280 13.28 -9.80 -15.62
CA PRO A 280 13.69 -10.72 -14.57
C PRO A 280 14.74 -11.71 -15.11
N LYS A 281 15.76 -12.00 -14.30
CA LYS A 281 16.84 -12.94 -14.66
C LYS A 281 16.38 -14.42 -14.62
N ALA A 282 15.29 -14.71 -13.92
CA ALA A 282 14.72 -16.04 -13.77
C ALA A 282 13.19 -15.99 -13.89
N PRO A 283 12.53 -17.10 -14.25
CA PRO A 283 11.08 -17.14 -14.36
C PRO A 283 10.36 -16.73 -13.06
N VAL A 284 9.42 -15.79 -13.18
CA VAL A 284 8.57 -15.36 -12.06
C VAL A 284 7.55 -16.46 -11.77
N ARG A 285 7.57 -16.98 -10.54
CA ARG A 285 6.65 -18.04 -10.08
C ARG A 285 5.60 -17.55 -9.08
N ILE A 286 5.77 -16.34 -8.55
CA ILE A 286 4.84 -15.75 -7.58
C ILE A 286 3.56 -15.39 -8.33
N LYS A 287 2.45 -16.07 -8.01
CA LYS A 287 1.14 -15.87 -8.67
C LYS A 287 0.72 -14.40 -8.64
N TRP A 288 0.91 -13.73 -7.51
CA TRP A 288 0.62 -12.31 -7.36
C TRP A 288 1.42 -11.43 -8.33
N SER A 289 2.71 -11.68 -8.50
CA SER A 289 3.54 -10.95 -9.46
C SER A 289 3.10 -11.18 -10.91
N LEU A 290 2.68 -12.40 -11.26
CA LEU A 290 2.13 -12.71 -12.59
C LEU A 290 0.81 -11.97 -12.84
N VAL A 291 -0.10 -11.97 -11.87
CA VAL A 291 -1.38 -11.23 -11.94
C VAL A 291 -1.10 -9.73 -12.08
N CYS A 292 -0.38 -9.12 -11.15
CA CYS A 292 -0.13 -7.68 -11.16
C CYS A 292 0.65 -7.23 -12.38
N GLY A 293 1.72 -7.94 -12.75
CA GLY A 293 2.55 -7.57 -13.89
C GLY A 293 1.88 -7.76 -15.25
N THR A 294 0.83 -8.59 -15.35
CA THR A 294 0.10 -8.77 -16.61
C THR A 294 -1.15 -7.88 -16.68
N TYR A 295 -1.90 -7.74 -15.58
CA TYR A 295 -3.09 -6.88 -15.59
C TYR A 295 -2.73 -5.40 -15.47
N GLN A 296 -1.70 -5.05 -14.69
CA GLN A 296 -1.31 -3.68 -14.37
C GLN A 296 0.22 -3.47 -14.46
N PRO A 297 0.82 -3.70 -15.64
CA PRO A 297 2.29 -3.74 -15.80
C PRO A 297 3.01 -2.48 -15.31
N GLU A 298 2.48 -1.29 -15.64
CA GLU A 298 3.07 -0.01 -15.22
C GLU A 298 3.06 0.18 -13.70
N LEU A 299 1.92 -0.09 -13.05
CA LEU A 299 1.78 0.06 -11.59
C LEU A 299 2.64 -0.99 -10.86
N ALA A 300 2.62 -2.24 -11.31
CA ALA A 300 3.36 -3.34 -10.70
C ALA A 300 4.88 -3.19 -10.85
N ALA A 301 5.35 -2.74 -12.00
CA ALA A 301 6.76 -2.47 -12.23
C ALA A 301 7.25 -1.31 -11.35
N ALA A 302 6.44 -0.25 -11.19
CA ALA A 302 6.80 0.89 -10.35
C ALA A 302 6.86 0.52 -8.87
N TRP A 303 5.92 -0.33 -8.42
CA TRP A 303 5.93 -0.88 -7.07
C TRP A 303 7.21 -1.68 -6.84
N SER A 304 7.55 -2.58 -7.77
CA SER A 304 8.75 -3.41 -7.68
C SER A 304 10.03 -2.57 -7.69
N ALA A 305 10.10 -1.51 -8.49
CA ALA A 305 11.23 -0.57 -8.50
C ALA A 305 11.39 0.12 -7.14
N CYS A 306 10.29 0.60 -6.54
CA CYS A 306 10.28 1.21 -5.23
C CYS A 306 10.74 0.24 -4.13
N THR A 307 10.19 -0.98 -4.08
CA THR A 307 10.55 -1.96 -3.04
C THR A 307 11.98 -2.49 -3.20
N ASN A 308 12.48 -2.63 -4.44
CA ASN A 308 13.87 -3.04 -4.67
C ASN A 308 14.84 -1.92 -4.27
N ALA A 309 14.55 -0.67 -4.62
CA ALA A 309 15.36 0.47 -4.18
C ALA A 309 15.41 0.54 -2.63
N PHE A 310 14.26 0.38 -1.97
CA PHE A 310 14.20 0.33 -0.51
C PHE A 310 15.06 -0.80 0.06
N ARG A 311 14.93 -2.03 -0.46
CA ARG A 311 15.74 -3.17 0.02
C ARG A 311 17.24 -2.89 -0.09
N GLU A 312 17.68 -2.30 -1.19
CA GLU A 312 19.10 -1.98 -1.42
C GLU A 312 19.62 -0.86 -0.52
N GLU A 313 18.79 0.15 -0.20
CA GLU A 313 19.21 1.33 0.59
C GLU A 313 18.98 1.21 2.09
N ALA A 314 17.91 0.53 2.50
CA ALA A 314 17.56 0.39 3.90
C ALA A 314 18.53 -0.55 4.63
N LYS A 315 19.09 -1.54 3.92
CA LYS A 315 20.01 -2.56 4.47
C LYS A 315 19.49 -3.12 5.80
N GLN A 316 18.18 -3.38 5.85
CA GLN A 316 17.55 -3.91 7.05
C GLN A 316 18.18 -5.25 7.41
N ASP A 317 18.30 -5.51 8.71
CA ASP A 317 18.69 -6.83 9.17
C ASP A 317 17.67 -7.87 8.64
N ARG A 318 18.18 -8.98 8.12
CA ARG A 318 17.33 -9.98 7.47
C ARG A 318 16.36 -10.63 8.47
N VAL A 319 16.80 -10.91 9.69
CA VAL A 319 15.93 -11.51 10.72
C VAL A 319 14.84 -10.52 11.08
N PHE A 320 15.17 -9.23 11.19
CA PHE A 320 14.19 -8.18 11.40
C PHE A 320 13.18 -8.06 10.26
N GLU A 321 13.61 -8.06 8.99
CA GLU A 321 12.74 -7.98 7.81
C GLU A 321 11.74 -9.15 7.77
N GLU A 322 12.23 -10.39 7.96
CA GLU A 322 11.39 -11.59 7.95
C GLU A 322 10.43 -11.61 9.16
N SER A 323 10.89 -11.18 10.34
CA SER A 323 10.04 -11.10 11.53
C SER A 323 8.93 -10.07 11.37
N LEU A 324 9.25 -8.89 10.82
CA LEU A 324 8.25 -7.87 10.50
C LEU A 324 7.22 -8.39 9.49
N PHE A 325 7.64 -9.14 8.48
CA PHE A 325 6.74 -9.74 7.52
C PHE A 325 5.69 -10.61 8.23
N TRP A 326 6.10 -11.50 9.15
CA TRP A 326 5.18 -12.36 9.88
C TRP A 326 4.29 -11.61 10.86
N ILE A 327 4.84 -10.63 11.60
CA ILE A 327 4.07 -9.78 12.51
C ILE A 327 3.00 -9.02 11.74
N VAL A 328 3.36 -8.37 10.63
CA VAL A 328 2.41 -7.64 9.79
C VAL A 328 1.37 -8.60 9.23
N THR A 329 1.80 -9.70 8.61
CA THR A 329 0.90 -10.71 8.02
C THR A 329 -0.15 -11.18 9.01
N ARG A 330 0.26 -11.52 10.24
CA ARG A 330 -0.66 -11.89 11.32
C ARG A 330 -1.58 -10.74 11.72
N THR A 331 -1.01 -9.56 11.98
CA THR A 331 -1.74 -8.37 12.48
C THR A 331 -2.85 -7.93 11.52
N ILE A 332 -2.62 -8.05 10.21
CA ILE A 332 -3.61 -7.68 9.20
C ILE A 332 -4.38 -8.88 8.63
N HIS A 333 -4.25 -10.06 9.26
CA HIS A 333 -4.85 -11.32 8.78
C HIS A 333 -4.58 -11.56 7.29
N CYS A 334 -3.38 -11.22 6.84
CA CYS A 334 -2.97 -11.42 5.45
C CYS A 334 -2.79 -12.91 5.19
N PHE A 335 -3.48 -13.38 4.16
CA PHE A 335 -3.47 -14.74 3.67
C PHE A 335 -2.28 -14.89 2.69
N TYR A 336 -1.14 -15.41 3.14
CA TYR A 336 0.02 -15.72 2.28
C TYR A 336 0.20 -17.21 2.08
#